data_AF-A0A9D6LRH9-F1
#
_entry.id   AF-A0A9D6LRH9-F1
#
_cell.length_a   1.000
_cell.length_b   1.000
_cell.length_c   1.000
_cell.angle_alpha   90.00
_cell.angle_beta   90.00
_cell.angle_gamma   90.00
#
_symmetry.space_group_name_H-M   'P 1'
#
loop_
_entity.id
_entity.type
_entity.pdbx_description
1 polymer ?
#
loop_
_entity_poly.entity_id
_entity_poly.type
_entity_poly.pdbx_seq_one_letter_code
_entity_poly.pdbx_strand_id
1 'polypeptide(L)'
;MPLPAVECTLGKYRAQEGLSASQQGGALTVLWDGDNGSRLRMQLAVEAGTPTVRELAVEARGANWVVLGPNLTPDFSVTTGIRRTNHGLPEEHRWDVYWDAPLNNPQEVRRATAFYKADSCEVRTDGSRLEISYSGVEMGLFSGRLQYTVYKGTNLIRLEAVVKTEEPSVAYIYRAGWKGLGLGELERVTWRDVGGHPQKYEFGGTANRDVVRLRAQNRLVVAEGKAGSIAAFPPPHQFFFARQLEINLGFVWYRKDSDASFSIGVRQNESHEGYNPVWIEKVWSLYNAPPGT
;
A
#
# COMPACT_ATOMS: atom_id res chain seq x y z
N MET A 1 10.91 12.97 26.11
CA MET A 1 9.59 12.56 26.62
C MET A 1 9.27 11.17 26.07
N PRO A 2 8.68 10.26 26.85
CA PRO A 2 8.17 9.02 26.29
C PRO A 2 7.13 9.35 25.21
N LEU A 3 7.17 8.64 24.08
CA LEU A 3 6.13 8.76 23.05
C LEU A 3 4.77 8.44 23.68
N PRO A 4 3.70 9.19 23.39
CA PRO A 4 2.38 8.88 23.91
C PRO A 4 2.00 7.44 23.53
N ALA A 5 1.47 6.71 24.50
CA ALA A 5 1.00 5.35 24.29
C ALA A 5 -0.17 5.35 23.30
N VAL A 6 -0.17 4.45 22.33
CA VAL A 6 -1.36 4.26 21.50
C VAL A 6 -2.46 3.58 22.31
N GLU A 7 -3.62 4.21 22.39
CA GLU A 7 -4.81 3.62 22.99
C GLU A 7 -5.64 2.90 21.93
N CYS A 8 -5.85 1.59 22.11
CA CYS A 8 -6.57 0.77 21.14
C CYS A 8 -7.84 0.19 21.76
N THR A 9 -8.98 0.48 21.13
CA THR A 9 -10.28 -0.07 21.53
C THR A 9 -10.40 -1.52 21.06
N LEU A 10 -10.65 -2.43 22.01
CA LEU A 10 -10.76 -3.88 21.77
C LEU A 10 -12.21 -4.40 21.80
N GLY A 11 -13.22 -3.52 21.70
CA GLY A 11 -14.63 -3.91 21.88
C GLY A 11 -15.17 -4.93 20.86
N LYS A 12 -14.56 -5.01 19.67
CA LYS A 12 -14.87 -6.02 18.63
C LYS A 12 -13.74 -7.04 18.44
N TYR A 13 -12.74 -7.04 19.31
CA TYR A 13 -11.68 -8.02 19.30
C TYR A 13 -12.13 -9.29 20.03
N ARG A 14 -11.84 -10.43 19.42
CA ARG A 14 -12.00 -11.76 20.00
C ARG A 14 -10.67 -12.47 19.84
N ALA A 15 -10.02 -12.76 20.96
CA ALA A 15 -8.79 -13.55 20.96
C ALA A 15 -9.07 -14.94 20.40
N GLN A 16 -8.13 -15.46 19.61
CA GLN A 16 -8.18 -16.83 19.13
C GLN A 16 -6.78 -17.43 19.16
N GLU A 17 -6.69 -18.75 19.28
CA GLU A 17 -5.41 -19.44 19.17
C GLU A 17 -4.74 -19.09 17.85
N GLY A 18 -3.45 -18.76 17.88
CA GLY A 18 -2.70 -18.37 16.68
C GLY A 18 -3.05 -17.02 16.06
N LEU A 19 -3.90 -16.20 16.69
CA LEU A 19 -4.11 -14.79 16.31
C LEU A 19 -4.55 -13.98 17.52
N SER A 20 -3.67 -13.10 17.99
CA SER A 20 -3.89 -12.31 19.20
C SER A 20 -3.38 -10.88 19.08
N ALA A 21 -3.98 -10.00 19.86
CA ALA A 21 -3.60 -8.61 20.03
C ALA A 21 -3.51 -8.28 21.52
N SER A 22 -2.47 -7.53 21.92
CA SER A 22 -2.29 -7.08 23.30
C SER A 22 -1.62 -5.72 23.35
N GLN A 23 -2.06 -4.87 24.27
CA GLN A 23 -1.50 -3.55 24.47
C GLN A 23 -0.32 -3.62 25.46
N GLN A 24 0.89 -3.30 25.02
CA GLN A 24 2.11 -3.40 25.83
C GLN A 24 3.11 -2.31 25.43
N GLY A 25 3.76 -1.67 26.40
CA GLY A 25 4.84 -0.71 26.13
C GLY A 25 4.43 0.49 25.26
N GLY A 26 3.17 0.93 25.34
CA GLY A 26 2.63 2.00 24.52
C GLY A 26 2.46 1.66 23.04
N ALA A 27 2.43 0.37 22.70
CA ALA A 27 2.15 -0.17 21.37
C ALA A 27 1.08 -1.27 21.44
N LEU A 28 0.39 -1.50 20.34
CA LEU A 28 -0.40 -2.71 20.12
C LEU A 28 0.52 -3.78 19.52
N THR A 29 0.76 -4.86 20.25
CA THR A 29 1.44 -6.05 19.73
C THR A 29 0.43 -7.00 19.14
N VAL A 30 0.58 -7.30 17.85
CA VAL A 30 -0.19 -8.31 17.12
C VAL A 30 0.71 -9.52 16.86
N LEU A 31 0.23 -10.70 17.24
CA LEU A 31 0.91 -11.98 17.03
C LEU A 31 -0.01 -12.91 16.25
N TRP A 32 0.50 -13.53 15.19
CA TRP A 32 -0.25 -14.52 14.44
C TRP A 32 0.61 -15.66 13.91
N ASP A 33 0.00 -16.82 13.77
CA ASP A 33 0.59 -17.96 13.10
C ASP A 33 0.52 -17.74 11.60
N GLY A 34 1.68 -17.86 10.95
CA GLY A 34 1.86 -17.70 9.51
C GLY A 34 1.81 -19.02 8.76
N ASP A 35 2.32 -18.98 7.54
CA ASP A 35 2.49 -20.17 6.71
C ASP A 35 3.76 -20.96 7.12
N ASN A 36 3.82 -22.25 6.77
CA ASN A 36 4.98 -23.13 6.95
C ASN A 36 5.51 -23.22 8.40
N GLY A 37 4.64 -23.04 9.39
CA GLY A 37 4.99 -23.05 10.81
C GLY A 37 5.75 -21.81 11.28
N SER A 38 5.68 -20.71 10.52
CA SER A 38 6.20 -19.42 10.96
C SER A 38 5.23 -18.73 11.93
N ARG A 39 5.75 -17.82 12.74
CA ARG A 39 4.97 -16.90 13.56
C ARG A 39 5.41 -15.48 13.24
N LEU A 40 4.47 -14.56 13.23
CA LEU A 40 4.73 -13.16 12.88
C LEU A 40 4.32 -12.26 14.03
N ARG A 41 5.08 -11.19 14.19
CA ARG A 41 4.85 -10.16 15.19
C ARG A 41 4.87 -8.80 14.51
N MET A 42 3.86 -8.00 14.80
CA MET A 42 3.79 -6.62 14.37
C MET A 42 3.47 -5.74 15.59
N GLN A 43 4.38 -4.82 15.92
CA GLN A 43 4.17 -3.82 16.98
C GLN A 43 3.77 -2.50 16.34
N LEU A 44 2.55 -2.05 16.63
CA LEU A 44 1.96 -0.85 16.07
C LEU A 44 1.89 0.25 17.12
N ALA A 45 2.30 1.45 16.76
CA ALA A 45 2.19 2.65 17.59
C ALA A 45 1.73 3.85 16.77
N VAL A 46 1.51 4.98 17.45
CA VAL A 46 1.25 6.27 16.81
C VAL A 46 2.39 7.21 17.17
N GLU A 47 3.05 7.76 16.17
CA GLU A 47 4.18 8.67 16.33
C GLU A 47 3.89 9.97 15.60
N ALA A 48 3.73 11.06 16.36
CA ALA A 48 3.34 12.38 15.84
C ALA A 48 2.13 12.32 14.88
N GLY A 49 1.10 11.55 15.26
CA GLY A 49 -0.12 11.36 14.45
C GLY A 49 -0.04 10.28 13.38
N THR A 50 1.15 9.74 13.09
CA THR A 50 1.36 8.72 12.06
C THR A 50 1.32 7.32 12.65
N PRO A 51 0.46 6.41 12.16
CA PRO A 51 0.55 4.99 12.49
C PRO A 51 1.89 4.43 12.02
N THR A 52 2.67 3.89 12.96
CA THR A 52 4.02 3.38 12.74
C THR A 52 4.09 1.92 13.15
N VAL A 53 4.64 1.08 12.27
CA VAL A 53 5.04 -0.29 12.61
C VAL A 53 6.42 -0.20 13.26
N ARG A 54 6.47 -0.14 14.60
CA ARG A 54 7.74 -0.08 15.34
C ARG A 54 8.61 -1.28 15.08
N GLU A 55 7.98 -2.44 14.95
CA GLU A 55 8.65 -3.69 14.63
C GLU A 55 7.75 -4.58 13.77
N LEU A 56 8.28 -5.05 12.65
CA LEU A 56 7.78 -6.21 11.93
C LEU A 56 8.82 -7.33 12.04
N ALA A 57 8.44 -8.45 12.64
CA ALA A 57 9.33 -9.57 12.89
C ALA A 57 8.70 -10.92 12.54
N VAL A 58 9.56 -11.89 12.23
CA VAL A 58 9.19 -13.27 11.92
C VAL A 58 10.01 -14.25 12.75
N GLU A 59 9.36 -15.32 13.17
CA GLU A 59 9.97 -16.48 13.81
C GLU A 59 9.72 -17.69 12.90
N ALA A 60 10.80 -18.31 12.40
CA ALA A 60 10.67 -19.48 11.53
C ALA A 60 10.71 -20.77 12.36
N ARG A 61 9.58 -21.49 12.51
CA ARG A 61 9.50 -22.82 13.14
C ARG A 61 10.23 -22.94 14.49
N GLY A 62 9.98 -22.00 15.41
CA GLY A 62 10.61 -22.02 16.74
C GLY A 62 12.06 -21.51 16.77
N ALA A 63 12.58 -20.96 15.66
CA ALA A 63 13.86 -20.27 15.65
C ALA A 63 13.80 -18.94 16.43
N ASN A 64 14.90 -18.18 16.42
CA ASN A 64 14.91 -16.85 17.00
C ASN A 64 14.05 -15.87 16.17
N TRP A 65 13.44 -14.89 16.86
CA TRP A 65 12.77 -13.77 16.20
C TRP A 65 13.77 -12.95 15.39
N VAL A 66 13.40 -12.65 14.14
CA VAL A 66 14.15 -11.81 13.21
C VAL A 66 13.31 -10.57 12.91
N VAL A 67 13.87 -9.39 13.16
CA VAL A 67 13.26 -8.11 12.75
C VAL A 67 13.55 -7.89 11.26
N LEU A 68 12.49 -7.67 10.49
CA LEU A 68 12.55 -7.40 9.04
C LEU A 68 12.37 -5.91 8.73
N GLY A 69 11.71 -5.16 9.61
CA GLY A 69 11.44 -3.75 9.38
C GLY A 69 11.15 -3.02 10.69
N PRO A 70 12.12 -2.26 11.23
CA PRO A 70 11.87 -1.35 12.33
C PRO A 70 11.31 -0.01 11.81
N ASN A 71 10.38 0.58 12.56
CA ASN A 71 9.84 1.93 12.35
C ASN A 71 9.28 2.21 10.94
N LEU A 72 8.54 1.25 10.37
CA LEU A 72 7.93 1.41 9.05
C LEU A 72 6.73 2.35 9.12
N THR A 73 6.61 3.23 8.13
CA THR A 73 5.46 4.13 8.00
C THR A 73 4.75 3.94 6.65
N PRO A 74 3.42 4.13 6.59
CA PRO A 74 2.65 4.02 5.36
C PRO A 74 2.94 5.19 4.39
N ASP A 75 3.28 4.88 3.12
CA ASP A 75 3.43 5.85 2.02
C ASP A 75 2.24 5.69 1.07
N PHE A 76 1.27 6.61 1.17
CA PHE A 76 0.12 6.68 0.27
C PHE A 76 0.09 8.02 -0.46
N SER A 77 -0.17 7.97 -1.76
CA SER A 77 -0.46 9.17 -2.55
C SER A 77 -1.47 8.88 -3.64
N VAL A 78 -2.25 9.88 -4.02
CA VAL A 78 -3.20 9.84 -5.12
C VAL A 78 -2.92 10.94 -6.13
N THR A 79 -3.20 10.62 -7.39
CA THR A 79 -3.39 11.60 -8.44
C THR A 79 -4.84 11.50 -8.89
N THR A 80 -5.55 12.61 -8.87
CA THR A 80 -6.98 12.70 -9.20
C THR A 80 -7.18 13.55 -10.43
N GLY A 81 -8.23 13.25 -11.20
CA GLY A 81 -8.75 14.06 -12.28
C GLY A 81 -10.27 13.95 -12.33
N ILE A 82 -10.89 14.65 -13.28
CA ILE A 82 -12.35 14.72 -13.39
C ILE A 82 -12.82 13.80 -14.52
N ARG A 83 -13.62 12.79 -14.16
CA ARG A 83 -14.37 11.96 -15.10
C ARG A 83 -15.43 12.77 -15.80
N ARG A 84 -15.51 12.61 -17.11
CA ARG A 84 -16.51 13.29 -17.94
C ARG A 84 -17.36 12.29 -18.68
N THR A 85 -18.60 12.68 -18.95
CA THR A 85 -19.38 12.04 -20.00
C THR A 85 -18.66 12.19 -21.32
N ASN A 86 -18.49 11.09 -22.04
CA ASN A 86 -18.07 11.10 -23.42
C ASN A 86 -19.05 10.26 -24.24
N HIS A 87 -19.04 10.42 -25.57
CA HIS A 87 -19.86 9.62 -26.50
C HIS A 87 -21.38 9.68 -26.29
N GLY A 88 -21.91 10.82 -25.80
CA GLY A 88 -23.35 11.03 -25.66
C GLY A 88 -23.99 10.28 -24.50
N LEU A 89 -23.20 9.74 -23.56
CA LEU A 89 -23.73 9.17 -22.33
C LEU A 89 -24.36 10.27 -21.45
N PRO A 90 -25.54 10.01 -20.87
CA PRO A 90 -26.11 10.88 -19.84
C PRO A 90 -25.18 11.03 -18.62
N GLU A 91 -25.35 12.11 -17.86
CA GLU A 91 -24.46 12.46 -16.75
C GLU A 91 -24.43 11.39 -15.65
N GLU A 92 -25.56 10.71 -15.43
CA GLU A 92 -25.70 9.58 -14.51
C GLU A 92 -24.84 8.37 -14.90
N HIS A 93 -24.51 8.22 -16.18
CA HIS A 93 -23.69 7.13 -16.73
C HIS A 93 -22.22 7.51 -16.93
N ARG A 94 -21.77 8.67 -16.40
CA ARG A 94 -20.36 9.10 -16.50
C ARG A 94 -19.35 8.10 -15.92
N TRP A 95 -19.79 7.25 -15.00
CA TRP A 95 -18.96 6.21 -14.38
C TRP A 95 -18.70 5.02 -15.30
N ASP A 96 -19.53 4.85 -16.33
CA ASP A 96 -19.47 3.77 -17.33
C ASP A 96 -18.57 4.15 -18.52
N VAL A 97 -18.06 5.39 -18.54
CA VAL A 97 -17.26 5.90 -19.66
C VAL A 97 -15.95 5.12 -19.76
N TYR A 98 -15.79 4.37 -20.83
CA TYR A 98 -14.57 3.59 -21.08
C TYR A 98 -13.48 4.41 -21.79
N TRP A 99 -13.87 5.33 -22.66
CA TRP A 99 -12.99 6.20 -23.46
C TRP A 99 -12.85 7.59 -22.80
N ASP A 100 -12.06 7.64 -21.72
CA ASP A 100 -11.67 8.87 -21.05
C ASP A 100 -10.19 8.81 -20.66
N ALA A 101 -9.57 9.97 -20.54
CA ALA A 101 -8.23 10.16 -20.03
C ALA A 101 -8.23 11.37 -19.08
N PRO A 102 -8.80 11.25 -17.86
CA PRO A 102 -9.00 12.39 -16.96
C PRO A 102 -7.72 13.19 -16.67
N LEU A 103 -6.55 12.51 -16.67
CA LEU A 103 -5.25 13.12 -16.38
C LEU A 103 -4.68 13.98 -17.53
N ASN A 104 -5.31 13.98 -18.70
CA ASN A 104 -4.90 14.84 -19.84
C ASN A 104 -5.39 16.28 -19.73
N ASN A 105 -6.11 16.64 -18.66
CA ASN A 105 -6.52 18.01 -18.37
C ASN A 105 -5.69 18.52 -17.17
N PRO A 106 -4.45 19.01 -17.37
CA PRO A 106 -3.50 19.19 -16.28
C PRO A 106 -3.96 20.21 -15.22
N GLN A 107 -4.82 21.16 -15.60
CA GLN A 107 -5.40 22.16 -14.71
C GLN A 107 -6.37 21.56 -13.68
N GLU A 108 -6.86 20.34 -13.91
CA GLU A 108 -7.78 19.63 -13.03
C GLU A 108 -7.09 18.51 -12.26
N VAL A 109 -5.81 18.25 -12.57
CA VAL A 109 -5.05 17.19 -11.92
C VAL A 109 -4.62 17.65 -10.54
N ARG A 110 -5.15 16.99 -9.51
CA ARG A 110 -4.75 17.25 -8.11
C ARG A 110 -3.94 16.07 -7.61
N ARG A 111 -2.79 16.35 -7.00
CA ARG A 111 -1.89 15.36 -6.39
C ARG A 111 -1.88 15.56 -4.88
N ALA A 112 -1.98 14.47 -4.13
CA ALA A 112 -1.94 14.52 -2.68
C ALA A 112 -1.21 13.30 -2.11
N THR A 113 -0.45 13.53 -1.05
CA THR A 113 0.13 12.48 -0.20
C THR A 113 -0.71 12.41 1.07
N ALA A 114 -0.87 11.22 1.62
CA ALA A 114 -1.62 11.03 2.85
C ALA A 114 -0.96 11.75 4.04
N PHE A 115 -1.80 12.39 4.83
CA PHE A 115 -1.51 12.95 6.13
C PHE A 115 -2.30 12.19 7.20
N TYR A 116 -1.72 12.04 8.38
CA TYR A 116 -2.28 11.21 9.45
C TYR A 116 -2.43 12.03 10.73
N LYS A 117 -3.65 12.00 11.31
CA LYS A 117 -4.00 12.56 12.60
C LYS A 117 -4.54 11.47 13.53
N ALA A 118 -3.87 10.32 13.54
CA ALA A 118 -4.25 9.22 14.42
C ALA A 118 -3.86 9.55 15.87
N ASP A 119 -4.72 9.20 16.81
CA ASP A 119 -4.47 9.30 18.26
C ASP A 119 -4.67 7.94 18.96
N SER A 120 -5.46 7.08 18.35
CA SER A 120 -5.96 5.82 18.88
C SER A 120 -6.15 4.80 17.75
N CYS A 121 -6.46 3.56 18.12
CA CYS A 121 -6.78 2.51 17.15
C CYS A 121 -8.04 1.71 17.52
N GLU A 122 -8.68 1.06 16.56
CA GLU A 122 -9.74 0.06 16.81
C GLU A 122 -9.26 -1.30 16.31
N VAL A 123 -9.45 -2.34 17.12
CA VAL A 123 -9.10 -3.73 16.78
C VAL A 123 -10.37 -4.55 16.63
N ARG A 124 -10.49 -5.24 15.50
CA ARG A 124 -11.64 -6.09 15.16
C ARG A 124 -11.18 -7.47 14.70
N THR A 125 -11.76 -8.51 15.29
CA THR A 125 -11.62 -9.88 14.76
C THR A 125 -12.72 -10.13 13.73
N ASP A 126 -12.36 -10.69 12.57
CA ASP A 126 -13.30 -11.05 11.52
C ASP A 126 -12.88 -12.39 10.89
N GLY A 127 -13.53 -13.48 11.29
CA GLY A 127 -13.08 -14.83 10.92
C GLY A 127 -11.61 -15.06 11.29
N SER A 128 -10.79 -15.43 10.30
CA SER A 128 -9.35 -15.69 10.47
C SER A 128 -8.45 -14.46 10.29
N ARG A 129 -9.03 -13.25 10.18
CA ARG A 129 -8.26 -12.01 10.08
C ARG A 129 -8.46 -11.10 11.30
N LEU A 130 -7.45 -10.27 11.54
CA LEU A 130 -7.51 -9.20 12.52
C LEU A 130 -7.28 -7.87 11.80
N GLU A 131 -8.21 -6.94 11.99
CA GLU A 131 -8.18 -5.60 11.42
C GLU A 131 -7.83 -4.58 12.50
N ILE A 132 -6.84 -3.75 12.23
CA ILE A 132 -6.39 -2.66 13.09
C ILE A 132 -6.55 -1.37 12.33
N SER A 133 -7.36 -0.46 12.86
CA SER A 133 -7.82 0.74 12.16
C SER A 133 -7.39 2.01 12.89
N TYR A 134 -6.96 3.00 12.12
CA TYR A 134 -6.58 4.33 12.60
C TYR A 134 -7.36 5.39 11.83
N SER A 135 -8.26 6.09 12.50
CA SER A 135 -8.99 7.23 11.92
C SER A 135 -8.07 8.42 11.68
N GLY A 136 -8.54 9.42 10.93
CA GLY A 136 -7.81 10.66 10.72
C GLY A 136 -6.82 10.62 9.55
N VAL A 137 -7.10 9.80 8.53
CA VAL A 137 -6.41 9.90 7.25
C VAL A 137 -7.04 11.02 6.43
N GLU A 138 -6.21 11.94 5.95
CA GLU A 138 -6.55 12.93 4.94
C GLU A 138 -5.62 12.74 3.74
N MET A 139 -6.16 12.74 2.52
CA MET A 139 -5.38 12.53 1.31
C MET A 139 -6.02 13.32 0.15
N GLY A 140 -5.75 14.63 0.13
CA GLY A 140 -6.35 15.55 -0.82
C GLY A 140 -7.86 15.67 -0.57
N LEU A 141 -8.65 15.32 -1.57
CA LEU A 141 -10.12 15.30 -1.52
C LEU A 141 -10.71 14.06 -0.82
N PHE A 142 -9.85 13.17 -0.33
CA PHE A 142 -10.25 11.95 0.39
C PHE A 142 -10.02 12.09 1.89
N SER A 143 -10.94 11.52 2.68
CA SER A 143 -10.77 11.37 4.13
C SER A 143 -11.31 10.02 4.63
N GLY A 144 -10.76 9.52 5.73
CA GLY A 144 -11.18 8.25 6.31
C GLY A 144 -10.17 7.68 7.29
N ARG A 145 -9.78 6.42 7.08
CA ARG A 145 -8.94 5.66 8.00
C ARG A 145 -7.86 4.85 7.29
N LEU A 146 -6.78 4.60 8.01
CA LEU A 146 -5.78 3.60 7.66
C LEU A 146 -6.19 2.27 8.27
N GLN A 147 -5.99 1.16 7.57
CA GLN A 147 -6.25 -0.18 8.07
C GLN A 147 -5.08 -1.11 7.77
N TYR A 148 -4.62 -1.81 8.81
CA TYR A 148 -3.79 -3.00 8.70
C TYR A 148 -4.68 -4.23 8.89
N THR A 149 -4.57 -5.21 7.99
CA THR A 149 -5.23 -6.52 8.15
C THR A 149 -4.15 -7.60 8.15
N VAL A 150 -4.12 -8.45 9.17
CA VAL A 150 -3.30 -9.68 9.18
C VAL A 150 -4.19 -10.90 9.02
N TYR A 151 -3.65 -11.96 8.41
CA TYR A 151 -4.40 -13.18 8.09
C TYR A 151 -3.73 -14.41 8.70
N LYS A 152 -4.40 -15.02 9.68
CA LYS A 152 -3.94 -16.27 10.31
C LYS A 152 -3.74 -17.36 9.26
N GLY A 153 -2.65 -18.11 9.37
CA GLY A 153 -2.23 -19.15 8.44
C GLY A 153 -1.46 -18.62 7.23
N THR A 154 -1.16 -17.32 7.16
CA THR A 154 -0.38 -16.71 6.08
C THR A 154 0.62 -15.70 6.61
N ASN A 155 1.62 -15.37 5.79
CA ASN A 155 2.59 -14.30 6.10
C ASN A 155 2.13 -12.94 5.54
N LEU A 156 0.83 -12.79 5.23
CA LEU A 156 0.30 -11.62 4.55
C LEU A 156 -0.17 -10.55 5.52
N ILE A 157 0.15 -9.31 5.15
CA ILE A 157 -0.39 -8.09 5.73
C ILE A 157 -1.00 -7.29 4.58
N ARG A 158 -2.24 -6.85 4.74
CA ARG A 158 -2.89 -5.92 3.83
C ARG A 158 -2.91 -4.54 4.47
N LEU A 159 -2.30 -3.57 3.78
CA LEU A 159 -2.26 -2.17 4.16
C LEU A 159 -3.20 -1.36 3.26
N GLU A 160 -4.16 -0.66 3.84
CA GLU A 160 -5.21 0.05 3.12
C GLU A 160 -5.38 1.48 3.64
N ALA A 161 -5.58 2.42 2.71
CA ALA A 161 -6.26 3.67 3.01
C ALA A 161 -7.74 3.48 2.63
N VAL A 162 -8.61 3.31 3.64
CA VAL A 162 -10.05 3.18 3.48
C VAL A 162 -10.63 4.58 3.61
N VAL A 163 -10.74 5.26 2.47
CA VAL A 163 -11.07 6.69 2.39
C VAL A 163 -12.17 6.93 1.37
N LYS A 164 -12.95 7.98 1.61
CA LYS A 164 -14.05 8.41 0.74
C LYS A 164 -13.91 9.86 0.34
N THR A 165 -14.63 10.26 -0.70
CA THR A 165 -14.79 11.66 -1.11
C THR A 165 -16.26 11.97 -1.36
N GLU A 166 -16.66 13.23 -1.22
CA GLU A 166 -17.99 13.71 -1.62
C GLU A 166 -17.92 14.49 -2.95
N GLU A 167 -16.72 14.68 -3.52
CA GLU A 167 -16.60 15.41 -4.78
C GLU A 167 -17.19 14.58 -5.94
N PRO A 168 -17.97 15.20 -6.83
CA PRO A 168 -18.53 14.51 -7.96
C PRO A 168 -17.45 14.15 -8.99
N SER A 169 -17.66 13.03 -9.68
CA SER A 169 -16.91 12.68 -10.89
C SER A 169 -15.40 12.51 -10.66
N VAL A 170 -14.98 12.06 -9.48
CA VAL A 170 -13.57 11.84 -9.19
C VAL A 170 -13.08 10.55 -9.85
N ALA A 171 -12.04 10.69 -10.65
CA ALA A 171 -11.21 9.60 -11.13
C ALA A 171 -9.87 9.63 -10.40
N TYR A 172 -9.33 8.48 -10.00
CA TYR A 172 -8.04 8.45 -9.32
C TYR A 172 -7.14 7.30 -9.76
N ILE A 173 -5.84 7.53 -9.58
CA ILE A 173 -4.81 6.50 -9.46
C ILE A 173 -4.12 6.65 -8.10
N TYR A 174 -3.45 5.59 -7.65
CA TYR A 174 -2.73 5.61 -6.38
C TYR A 174 -1.30 5.04 -6.45
N ARG A 175 -0.53 5.42 -5.45
CA ARG A 175 0.69 4.76 -4.98
C ARG A 175 0.48 4.40 -3.52
N ALA A 176 0.90 3.21 -3.13
CA ALA A 176 0.81 2.70 -1.77
C ALA A 176 2.08 1.88 -1.45
N GLY A 177 2.54 1.91 -0.21
CA GLY A 177 3.70 1.11 0.20
C GLY A 177 4.15 1.38 1.63
N TRP A 178 5.33 0.86 1.95
CA TRP A 178 6.03 1.18 3.19
C TRP A 178 7.28 2.01 2.92
N LYS A 179 7.51 2.95 3.82
CA LYS A 179 8.70 3.77 3.95
C LYS A 179 9.50 3.34 5.17
N GLY A 180 10.82 3.51 5.09
CA GLY A 180 11.72 3.34 6.23
C GLY A 180 12.30 1.93 6.38
N LEU A 181 12.28 1.12 5.31
CA LEU A 181 12.97 -0.17 5.31
C LEU A 181 14.46 0.08 5.45
N GLY A 182 15.07 -0.53 6.46
CA GLY A 182 16.48 -0.34 6.78
C GLY A 182 17.39 -1.19 5.90
N LEU A 183 18.48 -0.59 5.43
CA LEU A 183 19.52 -1.29 4.66
C LEU A 183 20.36 -2.25 5.51
N GLY A 184 20.24 -2.17 6.85
CA GLY A 184 20.86 -3.12 7.77
C GLY A 184 20.11 -4.46 7.83
N GLU A 185 18.78 -4.42 7.74
CA GLU A 185 17.92 -5.61 7.75
C GLU A 185 17.71 -6.18 6.35
N LEU A 186 17.47 -5.31 5.36
CA LEU A 186 17.15 -5.66 3.98
C LEU A 186 18.14 -4.97 3.02
N GLU A 187 19.08 -5.74 2.50
CA GLU A 187 20.27 -5.20 1.83
C GLU A 187 19.99 -4.77 0.37
N ARG A 188 18.91 -5.28 -0.23
CA ARG A 188 18.59 -5.04 -1.64
C ARG A 188 17.12 -5.21 -1.96
N VAL A 189 16.73 -4.69 -3.12
CA VAL A 189 15.49 -5.08 -3.80
C VAL A 189 15.78 -6.03 -4.93
N THR A 190 14.93 -7.04 -5.09
CA THR A 190 14.96 -8.03 -6.17
C THR A 190 13.59 -8.17 -6.81
N TRP A 191 13.58 -8.40 -8.12
CA TRP A 191 12.38 -8.70 -8.91
C TRP A 191 12.77 -9.57 -10.11
N ARG A 192 11.79 -10.14 -10.80
CA ARG A 192 12.02 -10.73 -12.12
C ARG A 192 11.53 -9.75 -13.18
N ASP A 193 12.31 -9.49 -14.22
CA ASP A 193 11.84 -8.68 -15.34
C ASP A 193 10.74 -9.39 -16.14
N VAL A 194 10.21 -8.74 -17.18
CA VAL A 194 9.14 -9.29 -18.03
C VAL A 194 9.54 -10.56 -18.79
N GLY A 195 10.85 -10.80 -18.99
CA GLY A 195 11.40 -12.03 -19.54
C GLY A 195 11.63 -13.12 -18.49
N GLY A 196 11.39 -12.83 -17.22
CA GLY A 196 11.60 -13.75 -16.10
C GLY A 196 13.02 -13.74 -15.54
N HIS A 197 13.92 -12.88 -16.04
CA HIS A 197 15.30 -12.83 -15.54
C HIS A 197 15.35 -12.13 -14.18
N PRO A 198 16.11 -12.67 -13.22
CA PRO A 198 16.36 -12.00 -11.95
C PRO A 198 17.05 -10.66 -12.14
N GLN A 199 16.53 -9.65 -11.45
CA GLN A 199 17.05 -8.30 -11.38
C GLN A 199 17.25 -7.92 -9.91
N LYS A 200 18.24 -7.08 -9.63
CA LYS A 200 18.51 -6.59 -8.27
C LYS A 200 19.01 -5.15 -8.26
N TYR A 201 18.83 -4.48 -7.14
CA TYR A 201 19.45 -3.20 -6.85
C TYR A 201 19.86 -3.10 -5.37
N GLU A 202 21.12 -2.76 -5.14
CA GLU A 202 21.80 -2.75 -3.83
C GLU A 202 22.02 -1.32 -3.30
N PHE A 203 21.17 -0.36 -3.73
CA PHE A 203 21.05 0.98 -3.15
C PHE A 203 22.35 1.83 -3.09
N GLY A 204 23.27 1.62 -4.03
CA GLY A 204 24.42 2.52 -4.23
C GLY A 204 24.02 3.89 -4.81
N GLY A 205 24.87 4.91 -4.63
CA GLY A 205 24.64 6.27 -5.15
C GLY A 205 23.76 7.14 -4.25
N THR A 206 23.24 8.24 -4.78
CA THR A 206 22.43 9.21 -4.01
C THR A 206 20.98 8.76 -3.85
N ALA A 207 20.27 9.33 -2.88
CA ALA A 207 18.83 9.13 -2.71
C ALA A 207 18.06 9.47 -4.01
N ASN A 208 17.00 8.72 -4.29
CA ASN A 208 16.20 8.94 -5.48
C ASN A 208 15.32 10.19 -5.31
N ARG A 209 15.14 10.96 -6.39
CA ARG A 209 14.19 12.09 -6.41
C ARG A 209 12.74 11.60 -6.48
N ASP A 210 12.51 10.56 -7.28
CA ASP A 210 11.22 9.94 -7.52
C ASP A 210 11.30 8.42 -7.33
N VAL A 211 10.15 7.76 -7.31
CA VAL A 211 10.10 6.30 -7.26
C VAL A 211 10.63 5.69 -8.56
N VAL A 212 11.39 4.60 -8.43
CA VAL A 212 11.84 3.80 -9.56
C VAL A 212 10.79 2.76 -9.87
N ARG A 213 10.23 2.84 -11.07
CA ARG A 213 9.16 1.98 -11.57
C ARG A 213 9.75 0.65 -12.04
N LEU A 214 9.18 -0.47 -11.61
CA LEU A 214 9.66 -1.81 -11.93
C LEU A 214 8.67 -2.57 -12.81
N ARG A 215 9.04 -2.89 -14.05
CA ARG A 215 8.30 -3.84 -14.89
C ARG A 215 8.60 -5.27 -14.45
N ALA A 216 7.99 -5.65 -13.34
CA ALA A 216 8.21 -6.94 -12.72
C ALA A 216 7.20 -8.00 -13.20
N GLN A 217 7.69 -9.19 -13.54
CA GLN A 217 6.85 -10.38 -13.65
C GLN A 217 6.08 -10.59 -12.33
N ASN A 218 4.83 -11.03 -12.43
CA ASN A 218 3.90 -11.19 -11.30
C ASN A 218 3.61 -9.91 -10.50
N ARG A 219 4.09 -8.73 -10.96
CA ARG A 219 3.93 -7.45 -10.27
C ARG A 219 4.43 -7.52 -8.82
N LEU A 220 5.56 -8.19 -8.62
CA LEU A 220 6.15 -8.47 -7.30
C LEU A 220 7.50 -7.77 -7.18
N VAL A 221 7.70 -7.05 -6.09
CA VAL A 221 9.02 -6.57 -5.65
C VAL A 221 9.32 -7.16 -4.28
N VAL A 222 10.56 -7.56 -4.05
CA VAL A 222 11.00 -8.15 -2.79
C VAL A 222 12.16 -7.35 -2.25
N ALA A 223 12.02 -6.81 -1.04
CA ALA A 223 13.13 -6.38 -0.22
C ALA A 223 13.73 -7.62 0.45
N GLU A 224 14.99 -7.90 0.15
CA GLU A 224 15.67 -9.13 0.56
C GLU A 224 16.78 -8.82 1.56
N GLY A 225 16.76 -9.54 2.67
CA GLY A 225 17.82 -9.58 3.67
C GLY A 225 18.30 -11.01 3.89
N LYS A 226 19.38 -11.16 4.67
CA LYS A 226 19.95 -12.48 4.99
C LYS A 226 19.02 -13.35 5.84
N ALA A 227 18.26 -12.73 6.73
CA ALA A 227 17.44 -13.40 7.73
C ALA A 227 15.95 -13.47 7.34
N GLY A 228 15.54 -12.83 6.24
CA GLY A 228 14.18 -12.87 5.73
C GLY A 228 13.95 -11.82 4.65
N SER A 229 12.70 -11.69 4.21
CA SER A 229 12.33 -10.76 3.14
C SER A 229 10.94 -10.18 3.35
N ILE A 230 10.70 -9.01 2.76
CA ILE A 230 9.38 -8.37 2.68
C ILE A 230 9.05 -8.23 1.19
N ALA A 231 7.92 -8.76 0.78
CA ALA A 231 7.43 -8.62 -0.59
C ALA A 231 6.24 -7.67 -0.66
N ALA A 232 6.18 -6.84 -1.70
CA ALA A 232 5.06 -5.98 -2.01
C ALA A 232 4.50 -6.34 -3.40
N PHE A 233 3.18 -6.50 -3.47
CA PHE A 233 2.46 -6.80 -4.70
C PHE A 233 1.02 -6.26 -4.61
N PRO A 234 0.38 -5.93 -5.74
CA PRO A 234 -1.00 -5.47 -5.73
C PRO A 234 -1.93 -6.55 -5.17
N PRO A 235 -2.99 -6.17 -4.42
CA PRO A 235 -3.98 -7.16 -3.98
C PRO A 235 -4.63 -7.83 -5.21
N PRO A 236 -5.12 -9.08 -5.06
CA PRO A 236 -5.96 -9.68 -6.09
C PRO A 236 -7.16 -8.77 -6.34
N HIS A 237 -7.24 -8.17 -7.53
CA HIS A 237 -8.30 -7.24 -7.89
C HIS A 237 -9.49 -7.99 -8.50
N GLN A 238 -10.71 -7.55 -8.18
CA GLN A 238 -11.93 -8.09 -8.80
C GLN A 238 -12.21 -7.52 -10.19
N PHE A 239 -11.47 -6.49 -10.63
CA PHE A 239 -11.75 -5.76 -11.86
C PHE A 239 -10.74 -6.08 -12.97
N PHE A 240 -11.22 -6.51 -14.13
CA PHE A 240 -10.38 -6.67 -15.32
C PHE A 240 -10.07 -5.30 -15.91
N PHE A 241 -8.78 -4.99 -16.15
CA PHE A 241 -8.44 -3.99 -17.15
C PHE A 241 -9.04 -4.44 -18.49
N ALA A 242 -9.34 -3.49 -19.36
CA ALA A 242 -9.60 -3.75 -20.77
C ALA A 242 -8.76 -4.94 -21.27
N ARG A 243 -9.38 -6.08 -21.58
CA ARG A 243 -8.69 -7.30 -22.08
C ARG A 243 -7.97 -7.10 -23.43
N GLN A 244 -7.93 -5.86 -23.90
CA GLN A 244 -7.37 -5.44 -25.18
C GLN A 244 -5.92 -4.95 -25.03
N LEU A 245 -5.46 -4.59 -23.81
CA LEU A 245 -4.11 -4.07 -23.55
C LEU A 245 -3.56 -4.56 -22.19
N GLU A 246 -2.89 -5.72 -22.16
CA GLU A 246 -2.22 -6.26 -20.96
C GLU A 246 -0.75 -5.83 -20.81
N ILE A 247 -0.48 -4.52 -20.93
CA ILE A 247 0.89 -4.00 -20.82
C ILE A 247 1.31 -3.85 -19.36
N ASN A 248 2.49 -4.37 -19.02
CA ASN A 248 3.10 -4.15 -17.71
C ASN A 248 3.69 -2.73 -17.62
N LEU A 249 2.94 -1.82 -16.99
CA LEU A 249 3.29 -0.41 -16.80
C LEU A 249 4.13 -0.13 -15.54
N GLY A 250 4.70 -1.18 -14.95
CA GLY A 250 5.49 -1.10 -13.74
C GLY A 250 4.65 -0.81 -12.50
N PHE A 251 3.86 -1.81 -12.08
CA PHE A 251 2.90 -1.73 -10.98
C PHE A 251 3.53 -1.83 -9.58
N VAL A 252 4.82 -2.07 -9.51
CA VAL A 252 5.61 -2.06 -8.27
C VAL A 252 6.76 -1.08 -8.40
N TRP A 253 7.26 -0.61 -7.26
CA TRP A 253 8.30 0.41 -7.21
C TRP A 253 9.21 0.24 -6.01
N TYR A 254 10.40 0.81 -6.10
CA TYR A 254 11.27 1.10 -4.97
C TYR A 254 11.69 2.57 -4.99
N ARG A 255 12.16 3.09 -3.85
CA ARG A 255 12.80 4.41 -3.75
C ARG A 255 13.88 4.36 -2.67
N LYS A 256 15.12 4.68 -3.00
CA LYS A 256 16.16 4.98 -2.00
C LYS A 256 15.80 6.30 -1.32
N ASP A 257 15.56 6.27 -0.02
CA ASP A 257 15.16 7.45 0.75
C ASP A 257 16.39 8.16 1.36
N SER A 258 17.39 7.38 1.79
CA SER A 258 18.63 7.88 2.39
C SER A 258 19.76 6.84 2.26
N ASP A 259 20.92 7.12 2.84
CA ASP A 259 22.02 6.14 2.93
C ASP A 259 21.73 4.96 3.87
N ALA A 260 20.65 5.03 4.65
CA ALA A 260 20.28 3.98 5.60
C ALA A 260 18.91 3.35 5.29
N SER A 261 18.11 3.93 4.39
CA SER A 261 16.72 3.51 4.22
C SER A 261 16.19 3.61 2.79
N PHE A 262 15.18 2.80 2.53
CA PHE A 262 14.43 2.79 1.28
C PHE A 262 12.95 2.47 1.52
N SER A 263 12.18 2.62 0.45
CA SER A 263 10.75 2.36 0.39
C SER A 263 10.44 1.39 -0.75
N ILE A 264 9.40 0.57 -0.59
CA ILE A 264 8.84 -0.25 -1.66
C ILE A 264 7.32 -0.18 -1.63
N GLY A 265 6.69 -0.51 -2.76
CA GLY A 265 5.25 -0.65 -2.79
C GLY A 265 4.67 -0.92 -4.16
N VAL A 266 3.39 -0.62 -4.28
CA VAL A 266 2.58 -0.75 -5.48
C VAL A 266 2.15 0.62 -6.00
N ARG A 267 1.89 0.70 -7.30
CA ARG A 267 1.48 1.94 -7.96
C ARG A 267 0.65 1.68 -9.20
N GLN A 268 0.04 2.75 -9.70
CA GLN A 268 -0.50 2.84 -11.04
C GLN A 268 0.23 3.91 -11.86
N ASN A 269 0.12 3.82 -13.18
CA ASN A 269 0.75 4.76 -14.10
C ASN A 269 -0.13 6.00 -14.35
N GLU A 270 0.48 7.16 -14.65
CA GLU A 270 -0.28 8.37 -14.97
C GLU A 270 -0.79 8.37 -16.42
N SER A 271 -0.17 7.56 -17.29
CA SER A 271 -0.54 7.43 -18.69
C SER A 271 -0.59 5.96 -19.11
N HIS A 272 -1.24 5.69 -20.23
CA HIS A 272 -1.14 4.37 -20.85
C HIS A 272 0.16 4.23 -21.66
N GLU A 273 0.47 2.99 -22.03
CA GLU A 273 1.36 2.63 -23.12
C GLU A 273 0.58 1.63 -23.99
N GLY A 274 0.81 1.58 -25.30
CA GLY A 274 -0.11 0.84 -26.17
C GLY A 274 0.34 0.70 -27.61
N TYR A 275 -0.50 0.01 -28.40
CA TYR A 275 -0.21 -0.32 -29.80
C TYR A 275 -0.37 0.85 -30.78
N ASN A 276 -1.07 1.92 -30.42
CA ASN A 276 -1.15 3.14 -31.24
C ASN A 276 -1.33 4.41 -30.38
N PRO A 277 -1.05 5.60 -30.95
CA PRO A 277 -1.15 6.88 -30.25
C PRO A 277 -2.56 7.19 -29.71
N VAL A 278 -3.61 6.78 -30.41
CA VAL A 278 -5.00 7.06 -30.01
C VAL A 278 -5.34 6.39 -28.68
N TRP A 279 -4.92 5.14 -28.46
CA TRP A 279 -5.12 4.46 -27.18
C TRP A 279 -4.29 5.07 -26.06
N ILE A 280 -3.05 5.46 -26.36
CA ILE A 280 -2.14 6.08 -25.38
C ILE A 280 -2.71 7.43 -24.91
N GLU A 281 -3.25 8.21 -25.84
CA GLU A 281 -3.72 9.56 -25.56
C GLU A 281 -5.16 9.58 -25.04
N LYS A 282 -6.07 8.74 -25.56
CA LYS A 282 -7.51 8.91 -25.31
C LYS A 282 -8.11 7.91 -24.33
N VAL A 283 -7.35 6.89 -23.93
CA VAL A 283 -7.86 5.83 -23.06
C VAL A 283 -6.90 5.56 -21.92
N TRP A 284 -7.29 6.00 -20.72
CA TRP A 284 -6.61 5.60 -19.50
C TRP A 284 -7.61 5.39 -18.37
N SER A 285 -7.87 4.11 -18.07
CA SER A 285 -8.85 3.73 -17.05
C SER A 285 -8.33 4.02 -15.65
N LEU A 286 -8.80 5.14 -15.08
CA LEU A 286 -8.68 5.45 -13.66
C LEU A 286 -9.76 4.73 -12.86
N TYR A 287 -9.50 4.52 -11.56
CA TYR A 287 -10.54 4.09 -10.63
C TYR A 287 -11.59 5.19 -10.46
N ASN A 288 -12.84 4.77 -10.26
CA ASN A 288 -13.95 5.65 -9.94
C ASN A 288 -14.01 5.84 -8.42
N ALA A 289 -14.26 7.08 -7.99
CA ALA A 289 -14.65 7.38 -6.61
C ALA A 289 -15.97 8.18 -6.62
N PRO A 290 -17.13 7.50 -6.73
CA PRO A 290 -18.42 8.15 -6.57
C PRO A 290 -18.56 8.82 -5.19
N PRO A 291 -19.34 9.91 -5.07
CA PRO A 291 -19.59 10.55 -3.78
C PRO A 291 -20.08 9.55 -2.72
N GLY A 292 -19.44 9.58 -1.56
CA GLY A 292 -19.80 8.77 -0.40
C GLY A 292 -19.30 7.32 -0.39
N THR A 293 -18.57 6.87 -1.43
CA THR A 293 -18.00 5.50 -1.50
C THR A 293 -16.60 5.38 -0.92
#